data_AF-A0A367M826-F1
#
_entry.id   AF-A0A367M826-F1
#
_cell.length_a   1.000
_cell.length_b   1.000
_cell.length_c   1.000
_cell.angle_alpha   90.00
_cell.angle_beta   90.00
_cell.angle_gamma   90.00
#
_symmetry.space_group_name_H-M   'P 1'
#
loop_
_entity.id
_entity.type
_entity.pdbx_description
1 polymer ?
#
loop_
_entity_poly.entity_id
_entity_poly.type
_entity_poly.pdbx_seq_one_letter_code
_entity_poly.pdbx_strand_id
1 'polypeptide(L)' 'MRARQLGITLGLGTPGPFNAITDVPGVRVGHSTLNQRIDGRQVRPGVTLVRPRAGAERLPPGCG' A
#
# COMPACT_ATOMS: atom_id res chain seq x y z
N MET A 1 1.79 -3.62 -14.74
CA MET A 1 0.67 -4.16 -15.54
C MET A 1 -0.35 -4.80 -14.59
N ARG A 2 -1.65 -4.79 -14.92
CA ARG A 2 -2.76 -5.25 -14.06
C ARG A 2 -3.70 -6.19 -14.81
N ALA A 3 -4.46 -7.01 -14.10
CA ALA A 3 -5.38 -8.01 -14.69
C ALA A 3 -6.31 -7.44 -15.78
N ARG A 4 -6.95 -6.28 -15.52
CA ARG A 4 -7.84 -5.63 -16.50
C ARG A 4 -7.13 -5.18 -17.78
N GLN A 5 -5.83 -4.89 -17.74
CA GLN A 5 -5.05 -4.57 -18.94
C GLN A 5 -4.78 -5.81 -19.81
N LEU A 6 -5.02 -7.02 -19.26
CA LEU A 6 -4.95 -8.30 -19.97
C LEU A 6 -6.33 -8.83 -20.37
N GLY A 7 -7.39 -8.01 -20.25
CA GLY A 7 -8.77 -8.44 -20.54
C GLY A 7 -9.43 -9.28 -19.44
N ILE A 8 -8.74 -9.55 -18.33
CA ILE A 8 -9.31 -10.28 -17.19
C ILE A 8 -10.15 -9.31 -16.37
N THR A 9 -11.48 -9.49 -16.43
CA THR A 9 -12.45 -8.66 -15.70
C THR A 9 -13.03 -9.45 -14.53
N LEU A 10 -13.07 -8.79 -13.35
CA LEU A 10 -13.62 -9.33 -12.12
C LEU A 10 -14.80 -8.47 -11.70
N GLY A 11 -15.97 -9.09 -11.53
CA GLY A 11 -17.22 -8.42 -11.20
C GLY A 11 -17.77 -7.54 -12.35
N LEU A 12 -18.89 -6.87 -12.08
CA LEU A 12 -19.60 -6.01 -13.06
C LEU A 12 -19.33 -4.51 -12.88
N GLY A 13 -18.63 -4.13 -11.80
CA GLY A 13 -18.38 -2.72 -11.47
C GLY A 13 -17.25 -2.07 -12.29
N THR A 14 -17.33 -0.74 -12.41
CA THR A 14 -16.29 0.11 -13.00
C THR A 14 -15.29 0.53 -11.91
N PRO A 15 -13.99 0.27 -12.08
CA PRO A 15 -12.97 0.64 -11.10
C PRO A 15 -12.75 2.16 -11.09
N GLY A 16 -12.18 2.67 -10.00
CA GLY A 16 -11.68 4.04 -9.94
C GLY A 16 -10.50 4.28 -10.89
N PRO A 17 -10.08 5.53 -11.06
CA PRO A 17 -9.02 5.93 -12.01
C PRO A 17 -7.71 5.16 -11.80
N PHE A 18 -7.32 4.96 -10.54
CA PHE A 18 -6.13 4.21 -10.20
C PHE A 18 -6.40 2.74 -9.96
N ASN A 19 -7.64 2.25 -10.05
CA ASN A 19 -8.03 0.87 -9.73
C ASN A 19 -7.28 0.35 -8.48
N ALA A 20 -7.29 1.15 -7.42
CA ALA A 20 -6.49 0.96 -6.22
C ALA A 20 -7.14 1.60 -4.99
N ILE A 21 -6.76 1.18 -3.78
CA ILE A 21 -7.33 1.71 -2.53
C ILE A 21 -7.13 3.23 -2.37
N THR A 22 -6.12 3.80 -3.01
CA THR A 22 -5.84 5.25 -3.02
C THR A 22 -6.83 6.05 -3.87
N ASP A 23 -7.74 5.39 -4.59
CA ASP A 23 -8.89 6.06 -5.22
C ASP A 23 -9.84 6.68 -4.18
N VAL A 24 -9.77 6.24 -2.92
CA VAL A 24 -10.47 6.89 -1.80
C VAL A 24 -9.70 8.15 -1.37
N PRO A 25 -10.30 9.35 -1.44
CA PRO A 25 -9.61 10.59 -1.08
C PRO A 25 -9.00 10.56 0.33
N GLY A 26 -7.73 10.95 0.44
CA GLY A 26 -7.00 10.99 1.72
C GLY A 26 -6.31 9.68 2.11
N VAL A 27 -6.62 8.54 1.46
CA VAL A 27 -5.90 7.29 1.67
C VAL A 27 -4.54 7.33 0.98
N ARG A 28 -3.50 6.85 1.66
CA ARG A 28 -2.14 6.72 1.09
C ARG A 28 -1.59 5.34 1.41
N VAL A 29 -0.72 4.83 0.54
CA VAL A 29 -0.01 3.56 0.73
C VAL A 29 1.49 3.81 0.57
N GLY A 30 2.29 3.27 1.48
CA GLY A 30 3.75 3.24 1.38
C GLY A 30 4.26 1.82 1.57
N HIS A 31 5.40 1.48 0.94
CA HIS A 31 6.05 0.20 1.15
C HIS A 31 7.56 0.40 1.27
N SER A 32 8.21 -0.50 1.99
CA SER A 32 9.65 -0.65 2.02
C SER A 32 9.99 -2.12 1.93
N THR A 33 10.78 -2.46 0.91
CA THR A 33 11.22 -3.83 0.64
C THR A 33 12.72 -3.88 0.83
N LEU A 34 13.19 -4.77 1.68
CA LEU A 34 14.60 -5.06 1.82
C LEU A 34 14.93 -6.27 0.96
N ASN A 35 15.92 -6.14 0.08
CA ASN A 35 16.45 -7.26 -0.69
C ASN A 35 17.95 -7.31 -0.46
N GLN A 36 18.36 -8.11 0.52
CA GLN A 36 19.74 -8.14 1.01
C GLN A 36 20.28 -9.56 1.01
N ARG A 37 21.61 -9.68 1.06
CA ARG A 37 22.31 -10.95 1.29
C ARG A 37 23.10 -10.82 2.58
N ILE A 38 22.78 -11.66 3.57
CA ILE A 38 23.41 -11.69 4.89
C ILE A 38 23.96 -13.10 5.07
N ASP A 39 25.26 -13.22 5.36
CA ASP A 39 25.96 -14.50 5.53
C ASP A 39 25.71 -15.51 4.40
N GLY A 40 25.71 -15.02 3.16
CA GLY A 40 25.46 -15.85 1.98
C GLY A 40 24.00 -16.25 1.77
N ARG A 41 23.07 -15.87 2.67
CA ARG A 41 21.63 -16.14 2.55
C ARG A 41 20.90 -14.92 2.03
N GLN A 42 19.87 -15.15 1.22
CA GLN A 42 19.04 -14.07 0.69
C GLN A 42 17.92 -13.75 1.69
N VAL A 43 17.78 -12.47 2.04
CA VAL A 43 16.84 -11.95 3.02
C VAL A 43 15.95 -10.92 2.32
N ARG A 44 14.65 -11.20 2.25
CA ARG A 44 13.67 -10.42 1.49
C ARG A 44 12.46 -9.90 2.32
N PRO A 45 12.65 -9.35 3.52
CA PRO A 45 11.54 -8.84 4.31
C PRO A 45 11.04 -7.51 3.71
N GLY A 46 9.85 -7.11 4.14
CA GLY A 46 9.31 -5.81 3.78
C GLY A 46 8.15 -5.43 4.68
N VAL A 47 7.76 -4.18 4.58
CA VAL A 47 6.59 -3.63 5.27
C VAL A 47 5.77 -2.82 4.28
N THR A 48 4.45 -2.90 4.43
CA THR A 48 3.50 -2.06 3.71
C THR A 48 2.61 -1.36 4.73
N LEU A 49 2.51 -0.05 4.62
CA LEU A 49 1.70 0.81 5.49
C LEU A 49 0.55 1.39 4.69
N VAL A 50 -0.65 1.38 5.29
CA VAL A 50 -1.83 2.05 4.75
C VAL A 50 -2.20 3.17 5.72
N ARG A 51 -2.18 4.41 5.23
CA ARG A 51 -2.61 5.58 5.98
C ARG A 51 -4.07 5.90 5.60
N PRO A 52 -5.01 5.84 6.56
CA PRO A 52 -6.44 5.93 6.24
C PRO A 52 -6.94 7.36 5.99
N ARG A 53 -6.22 8.38 6.47
CA ARG A 53 -6.66 9.78 6.42
C ARG A 53 -5.49 10.73 6.17
N ALA A 54 -5.76 11.89 5.58
CA ALA A 54 -4.82 13.01 5.58
C ALA A 54 -4.72 13.63 7.00
N GLY A 55 -3.64 14.36 7.30
CA GLY A 55 -3.37 14.97 8.62
C GLY A 55 -2.46 14.17 9.58
N ALA A 56 -2.08 14.80 10.69
CA ALA A 56 -1.18 14.22 11.69
C ALA A 56 -1.78 12.99 12.39
N GLU A 57 -0.88 12.13 12.86
CA GLU A 57 -1.22 11.02 13.74
C GLU A 57 -1.84 11.58 15.03
N ARG A 58 -2.84 10.89 15.58
CA ARG A 58 -3.33 11.23 16.91
C ARG A 58 -2.17 10.95 17.87
N LEU A 59 -1.56 11.99 18.46
CA LEU A 59 -0.66 11.78 19.59
C LEU A 59 -1.39 10.93 20.64
N PRO A 60 -0.74 9.92 21.24
CA PRO A 60 -1.31 9.27 22.41
C PRO A 60 -1.65 10.33 23.45
N PRO A 61 -2.82 10.27 24.11
CA PRO A 61 -3.12 11.20 25.18
C PRO A 61 -2.10 11.02 26.31
N GLY A 62 -1.24 12.02 26.53
CA GLY A 62 -0.50 12.17 27.78
C GLY A 62 1.00 11.82 27.82
N CYS A 63 1.80 12.19 26.82
CA CYS A 63 3.24 12.40 27.06
C CYS A 63 3.57 13.88 26.93
N GLY A 64 3.35 14.61 28.03
CA GLY A 64 3.85 15.94 28.33
C GLY A 64 4.37 15.96 29.75
#